data_AF-A0A940VB68-F1
#
_entry.id   AF-A0A940VB68-F1
#
_cell.length_a   1.000
_cell.length_b   1.000
_cell.length_c   1.000
_cell.angle_alpha   90.00
_cell.angle_beta   90.00
_cell.angle_gamma   90.00
#
_symmetry.space_group_name_H-M   'P 1'
#
loop_
_entity.id
_entity.type
_entity.pdbx_description
1 polymer ?
#
loop_
_entity_poly.entity_id
_entity_poly.type
_entity_poly.pdbx_seq_one_letter_code
_entity_poly.pdbx_strand_id
1 'polypeptide(L)' 'MIRTFGLKKDLDAYINFNLDSVSSHDLEWYWVDFDNPSETEIDLLRK' A
#
# COMPACT_ATOMS: atom_id res chain seq x y z
N MET A 1 9.04 -6.82 5.35
CA MET A 1 9.24 -5.74 4.36
C MET A 1 8.00 -5.62 3.50
N ILE A 2 7.24 -4.55 3.68
CA ILE A 2 6.05 -4.26 2.88
C ILE A 2 6.44 -3.72 1.49
N ARG A 3 5.76 -4.21 0.46
CA ARG A 3 5.77 -3.60 -0.89
C ARG A 3 4.37 -3.18 -1.25
N THR A 4 4.24 -2.04 -1.92
CA THR A 4 2.95 -1.49 -2.34
C THR A 4 2.94 -1.21 -3.82
N PHE A 5 1.81 -1.49 -4.44
CA PHE A 5 1.51 -1.16 -5.82
C PHE A 5 0.08 -0.62 -5.89
N GLY A 6 -0.15 0.36 -6.74
CA GLY A 6 -1.44 0.99 -6.91
C GLY A 6 -1.61 1.48 -8.32
N LEU A 7 -2.86 1.45 -8.79
CA LEU A 7 -3.25 2.08 -10.03
C LEU A 7 -4.08 3.32 -9.68
N LYS A 8 -3.66 4.48 -10.17
CA LYS A 8 -4.44 5.71 -10.09
C LYS A 8 -5.55 5.74 -11.13
N LYS A 9 -6.53 6.63 -10.93
CA LYS A 9 -7.64 6.83 -11.88
C LYS A 9 -7.22 7.30 -13.27
N ASP A 10 -6.10 8.00 -13.37
CA ASP A 10 -5.47 8.42 -14.62
C ASP A 10 -4.69 7.27 -15.30
N LEU A 11 -4.75 6.06 -14.75
CA LEU A 11 -4.06 4.85 -15.17
C LEU A 11 -2.54 4.87 -14.96
N ASP A 12 -2.04 5.82 -14.17
CA ASP A 12 -0.64 5.82 -13.75
C ASP A 12 -0.40 4.82 -12.61
N ALA A 13 0.70 4.07 -12.74
CA ALA A 13 1.17 3.18 -11.68
C ALA A 13 1.85 3.97 -10.57
N TYR A 14 1.56 3.59 -9.32
CA TYR A 14 2.19 4.15 -8.13
C TYR A 14 2.73 3.02 -7.26
N ILE A 15 4.04 3.04 -7.01
CA ILE A 15 4.77 1.91 -6.41
C ILE A 15 5.53 2.41 -5.19
N ASN A 16 5.67 1.55 -4.16
CA ASN A 16 6.42 1.81 -2.92
C ASN A 16 5.91 3.04 -2.14
N PHE A 17 4.62 3.31 -2.18
CA PHE A 17 3.98 4.31 -1.34
C PHE A 17 3.73 3.79 0.08
N ASN A 18 3.60 4.72 1.04
CA ASN A 18 3.28 4.39 2.42
C ASN A 18 1.78 4.03 2.56
N LEU A 19 1.49 2.90 3.20
CA LEU A 19 0.14 2.46 3.60
C LEU A 19 -0.61 3.51 4.43
N ASP A 20 0.06 4.27 5.29
CA ASP A 20 -0.57 5.32 6.10
C ASP A 20 -1.24 6.41 5.24
N SER A 21 -0.78 6.54 4.00
CA SER A 21 -1.27 7.52 3.04
C SER A 21 -2.20 6.91 1.98
N VAL A 22 -2.52 5.62 2.02
CA VAL A 22 -3.40 4.98 1.02
C VAL A 22 -4.72 5.73 0.84
N SER A 23 -5.34 6.14 1.94
CA SER A 23 -6.63 6.85 1.93
C SER A 23 -6.56 8.25 1.33
N SER A 24 -5.37 8.85 1.24
CA SER A 24 -5.17 10.18 0.66
C SER A 24 -4.83 10.16 -0.84
N HIS A 25 -4.63 8.99 -1.43
CA HIS A 25 -4.32 8.87 -2.85
C HIS A 25 -5.57 8.55 -3.68
N ASP A 26 -5.64 9.09 -4.89
CA ASP A 26 -6.73 8.85 -5.84
C ASP A 26 -6.51 7.52 -6.60
N LEU A 27 -6.39 6.44 -5.83
CA LEU A 27 -6.16 5.08 -6.33
C LEU A 27 -7.49 4.41 -6.68
N GLU A 28 -7.55 3.82 -7.85
CA GLU A 28 -8.68 2.99 -8.31
C GLU A 28 -8.65 1.61 -7.62
N TRP A 29 -7.45 1.04 -7.52
CA TRP A 29 -7.18 -0.15 -6.73
C TRP A 29 -5.72 -0.16 -6.29
N TYR A 30 -5.42 -0.97 -5.29
CA TYR A 30 -4.06 -1.19 -4.84
C TYR A 30 -3.85 -2.63 -4.39
N TRP A 31 -2.59 -3.04 -4.40
CA TRP A 31 -2.09 -4.31 -3.95
C TRP A 31 -0.95 -4.08 -2.96
N VAL A 32 -0.93 -4.89 -1.91
CA VAL A 32 0.06 -4.81 -0.84
C VAL A 32 0.60 -6.21 -0.65
N ASP A 33 1.93 -6.32 -0.68
CA ASP A 33 2.66 -7.56 -0.47
C ASP A 33 3.41 -7.48 0.86
N PHE A 34 3.26 -8.53 1.67
CA PHE A 34 3.86 -8.64 2.99
C PHE A 34 4.87 -9.79 2.97
N ASP A 35 6.12 -9.47 2.65
CA ASP A 35 7.21 -10.44 2.69
C ASP A 35 7.95 -10.35 4.03
N ASN A 36 7.81 -11.38 4.87
CA ASN A 36 8.34 -11.45 6.24
C ASN A 36 8.19 -10.12 7.01
N PRO A 37 6.94 -9.66 7.25
CA PRO A 37 6.69 -8.37 7.88
C PRO A 37 7.15 -8.36 9.34
N SER A 38 7.66 -7.21 9.78
CA SER A 38 7.89 -6.95 11.20
C SER A 38 6.57 -6.86 11.97
N GLU A 39 6.59 -7.02 13.29
CA GLU A 39 5.39 -6.84 14.13
C GLU A 39 4.75 -5.46 13.95
N THR A 40 5.56 -4.41 13.81
CA THR A 40 5.07 -3.04 13.52
C THR A 40 4.35 -2.94 12.17
N GLU A 41 4.85 -3.66 11.16
CA GLU A 41 4.20 -3.76 9.84
C GLU A 41 2.89 -4.56 9.90
N ILE A 42 2.82 -5.61 10.73
CA ILE A 42 1.62 -6.43 10.95
C ILE A 42 0.52 -5.62 11.64
N ASP A 43 0.87 -4.75 12.59
CA ASP A 43 -0.10 -3.91 13.29
C ASP A 43 -0.88 -2.97 12.34
N LEU A 44 -0.33 -2.64 11.17
CA LEU A 44 -1.02 -1.86 10.13
C LEU A 44 -2.23 -2.60 9.54
N LEU A 45 -2.28 -3.93 9.61
CA LEU A 45 -3.36 -4.77 9.08
C LEU A 45 -4.51 -5.02 10.05
N ARG A 46 -4.34 -4.68 11.34
CA ARG A 46 -5.32 -5.00 12.40
C ARG A 46 -6.40 -3.93 12.59
N LYS A 47 -6.41 -2.87 11.77
CA LYS A 47 -7.44 -1.80 11.78
C LYS A 47 -8.63 -2.16 10.93
#